data_AF-A0A3P7DKU0-F1
#
_entry.id   AF-A0A3P7DKU0-F1
#
_cell.length_a   1.000
_cell.length_b   1.000
_cell.length_c   1.000
_cell.angle_alpha   90.00
_cell.angle_beta   90.00
_cell.angle_gamma   90.00
#
_symmetry.space_group_name_H-M   'P 1'
#
loop_
_entity.id
_entity.type
_entity.pdbx_description
1 polymer ?
#
loop_
_entity_poly.entity_id
_entity_poly.type
_entity_poly.pdbx_seq_one_letter_code
_entity_poly.pdbx_strand_id
1 'polypeptide(L)'
;MAEKSMEIDLPLAPDVIDICQQEYKRMKRNPDLKPNQNILKTQRQAICKHLNITDMFQKSDKPRPIHSRIQVNEKTEDVPIACDDNPALLMKVPIKYTSDKQQYFSLSDSNK
;
A
#
# COMPACT_ATOMS: atom_id res chain seq x y z
N MET A 1 19.21 8.97 17.07
CA MET A 1 18.19 8.11 16.42
C MET A 1 17.52 8.90 15.32
N ALA A 2 17.55 8.38 14.10
CA ALA A 2 16.73 8.91 13.02
C ALA A 2 15.50 8.01 12.89
N GLU A 3 14.32 8.61 12.88
CA GLU A 3 13.06 7.91 12.65
C GLU A 3 12.59 8.22 11.24
N LYS A 4 12.37 7.18 10.44
CA LYS A 4 11.80 7.29 9.10
C LYS A 4 10.45 6.58 9.08
N SER A 5 9.41 7.30 8.72
CA SER A 5 8.08 6.72 8.47
C SER A 5 7.78 6.66 6.98
N MET A 6 7.16 5.58 6.53
CA MET A 6 6.56 5.48 5.19
C MET A 6 5.13 4.96 5.27
N GLU A 7 4.27 5.42 4.36
CA GLU A 7 2.92 4.88 4.21
C GLU A 7 2.90 3.90 3.05
N ILE A 8 2.35 2.70 3.28
CA ILE A 8 2.11 1.71 2.23
C ILE A 8 0.63 1.31 2.21
N ASP A 9 0.14 0.87 1.06
CA ASP A 9 -1.16 0.21 0.99
C ASP A 9 -1.10 -1.15 1.69
N LEU A 10 -2.23 -1.56 2.30
CA LEU A 10 -2.42 -2.93 2.76
C LEU A 10 -2.25 -3.89 1.56
N PRO A 11 -1.43 -4.95 1.67
CA PRO A 11 -1.34 -5.97 0.63
C PRO A 11 -2.73 -6.56 0.32
N LEU A 12 -2.92 -6.94 -0.94
CA LEU A 12 -4.11 -7.70 -1.33
C LEU A 12 -4.13 -9.04 -0.61
N ALA A 13 -5.32 -9.49 -0.23
CA ALA A 13 -5.50 -10.82 0.31
C ALA A 13 -5.09 -11.89 -0.74
N PRO A 14 -4.53 -13.05 -0.34
CA PRO A 14 -4.02 -14.04 -1.28
C PRO A 14 -5.04 -14.52 -2.31
N ASP A 15 -6.29 -14.72 -1.89
CA ASP A 15 -7.43 -15.07 -2.75
C ASP A 15 -7.70 -13.99 -3.81
N VAL A 16 -7.61 -12.72 -3.44
CA VAL A 16 -7.75 -11.60 -4.38
C VAL A 16 -6.60 -11.59 -5.38
N ILE A 17 -5.37 -11.87 -4.94
CA ILE A 17 -4.20 -11.99 -5.84
C ILE A 17 -4.44 -13.11 -6.87
N ASP A 18 -4.89 -14.28 -6.41
CA ASP A 18 -5.16 -15.43 -7.29
C ASP A 18 -6.23 -15.10 -8.34
N ILE A 19 -7.33 -14.47 -7.92
CA ILE A 19 -8.39 -13.99 -8.82
C ILE A 19 -7.81 -13.00 -9.84
N CYS A 20 -7.05 -12.00 -9.39
CA CYS A 20 -6.43 -11.01 -10.28
C CYS A 20 -5.50 -11.66 -11.32
N GLN A 21 -4.69 -12.64 -10.91
CA GLN A 21 -3.81 -13.37 -11.82
C GLN A 21 -4.58 -14.22 -12.83
N GLN A 22 -5.65 -14.89 -12.40
CA GLN A 22 -6.49 -15.69 -13.28
C GLN A 22 -7.22 -14.82 -14.31
N GLU A 23 -7.79 -13.69 -13.88
CA GLU A 23 -8.45 -12.74 -14.76
C GLU A 23 -7.47 -12.09 -15.74
N TYR A 24 -6.26 -11.74 -15.29
CA TYR A 24 -5.20 -11.26 -16.17
C TYR A 24 -4.86 -12.29 -17.26
N LYS A 25 -4.73 -13.58 -16.90
CA LYS A 25 -4.52 -14.67 -17.87
C LYS A 25 -5.69 -14.79 -18.85
N ARG A 26 -6.93 -14.62 -18.37
CA ARG A 26 -8.15 -14.67 -19.20
C ARG A 26 -8.15 -13.55 -20.24
N MET A 27 -7.87 -12.32 -19.81
CA MET A 27 -7.81 -11.14 -20.68
C MET A 27 -6.65 -11.21 -21.67
N LYS A 28 -5.48 -11.72 -21.26
CA LYS A 28 -4.34 -11.91 -22.17
C LYS A 28 -4.63 -12.91 -23.29
N ARG A 29 -5.44 -13.94 -23.02
CA ARG A 29 -5.85 -14.92 -24.03
C ARG A 29 -6.87 -14.37 -25.02
N ASN A 30 -7.82 -13.56 -24.55
CA ASN A 30 -8.87 -12.97 -25.38
C ASN A 30 -8.94 -11.45 -25.10
N PRO A 31 -8.21 -10.61 -25.85
CA PRO A 31 -8.12 -9.17 -25.58
C PRO A 31 -9.45 -8.43 -25.74
N ASP A 32 -10.40 -8.98 -26.51
CA ASP A 32 -11.74 -8.40 -26.69
C ASP A 32 -12.72 -8.74 -25.55
N LEU A 33 -12.27 -9.47 -24.52
CA LEU A 33 -13.09 -9.78 -23.35
C LEU A 33 -13.54 -8.50 -22.66
N LYS A 34 -14.87 -8.32 -22.61
CA LYS A 34 -15.50 -7.26 -21.82
C LYS A 34 -15.86 -7.81 -20.43
N PRO A 35 -15.77 -6.99 -19.37
CA PRO A 35 -16.28 -7.37 -18.06
C PRO A 35 -17.80 -7.58 -18.14
N ASN A 36 -18.30 -8.67 -17.55
CA ASN A 36 -19.74 -8.97 -17.52
C ASN A 36 -20.53 -7.92 -16.72
N GLN A 37 -19.92 -7.37 -15.67
CA GLN A 37 -20.54 -6.37 -14.80
C GLN A 37 -19.45 -5.48 -14.20
N ASN A 38 -19.67 -4.16 -14.21
CA ASN A 38 -18.86 -3.23 -13.42
C ASN A 38 -19.51 -3.06 -12.04
N ILE A 39 -18.89 -3.67 -11.03
CA ILE A 39 -19.36 -3.60 -9.64
C ILE A 39 -18.81 -2.38 -8.89
N LEU A 40 -17.80 -1.70 -9.44
CA LEU A 40 -17.35 -0.42 -8.89
C LEU A 40 -18.40 0.63 -9.19
N LYS A 41 -19.46 0.65 -8.37
CA LYS A 41 -20.36 1.79 -8.27
C LYS A 41 -19.48 2.93 -7.77
N THR A 42 -19.02 3.80 -8.68
CA THR A 42 -18.56 5.13 -8.26
C THR A 42 -19.64 5.65 -7.33
N GLN A 43 -19.31 6.06 -6.11
CA GLN A 43 -20.28 6.50 -5.10
C GLN A 43 -21.31 7.51 -5.66
N ARG A 44 -20.95 8.24 -6.73
CA ARG A 44 -21.85 9.10 -7.51
C ARG A 44 -22.94 8.37 -8.30
N GLN A 45 -22.76 7.17 -8.84
CA GLN A 45 -23.81 6.48 -9.62
C GLN A 45 -25.02 6.07 -8.78
N ALA A 46 -24.86 5.76 -7.48
CA ALA A 46 -26.01 5.50 -6.62
C ALA A 46 -26.86 6.77 -6.40
N ILE A 47 -26.20 7.93 -6.30
CA ILE A 47 -26.86 9.23 -6.10
C ILE A 47 -27.43 9.76 -7.43
N CYS A 48 -26.67 9.66 -8.52
CA CYS A 48 -27.08 10.13 -9.85
C CYS A 48 -28.27 9.35 -10.43
N LYS A 49 -28.44 8.05 -10.11
CA LYS A 49 -29.63 7.29 -10.49
C LYS A 49 -30.91 7.81 -9.85
N HIS A 50 -30.83 8.34 -8.62
CA HIS A 50 -31.99 8.93 -7.94
C HIS A 50 -32.29 10.37 -8.43
N LEU A 51 -31.34 11.02 -9.10
CA LEU A 51 -31.47 12.42 -9.52
C LEU A 51 -31.52 12.62 -11.04
N ASN A 52 -31.53 11.56 -11.86
CA ASN A 52 -31.55 11.65 -13.33
C ASN A 52 -30.49 12.59 -13.92
N ILE A 53 -29.27 12.58 -13.36
CA ILE A 53 -28.14 13.36 -13.88
C ILE A 53 -27.17 12.40 -14.56
N THR A 54 -27.20 12.36 -15.90
CA THR A 54 -26.38 11.47 -16.75
C THR A 54 -24.98 12.01 -17.03
N ASP A 55 -24.77 13.32 -16.83
CA ASP A 55 -23.54 13.99 -17.23
C ASP A 55 -22.70 14.33 -16.01
N MET A 56 -21.73 13.45 -15.68
CA MET A 56 -20.44 13.78 -15.03
C MET A 56 -19.68 12.48 -14.74
N PHE A 57 -19.24 11.81 -15.80
CA PHE A 57 -18.28 10.69 -15.77
C PHE A 57 -16.83 11.16 -15.50
N GLN A 58 -16.63 12.18 -14.68
CA GLN A 58 -15.30 12.37 -14.10
C GLN A 58 -15.13 11.30 -13.02
N LYS A 59 -14.28 10.31 -13.31
CA LYS A 59 -13.60 9.49 -12.29
C LYS A 59 -13.18 10.47 -11.22
N SER A 60 -13.89 10.50 -10.10
CA SER A 60 -13.38 11.24 -8.97
C SER A 60 -12.21 10.42 -8.51
N ASP A 61 -11.00 10.81 -8.91
CA ASP A 61 -9.72 10.39 -8.33
C ASP A 61 -9.67 10.89 -6.88
N LYS A 62 -10.68 10.55 -6.07
CA LYS A 62 -10.66 10.83 -4.65
C LYS A 62 -9.49 10.00 -4.13
N PRO A 63 -8.47 10.64 -3.54
CA PRO A 63 -7.38 9.89 -2.94
C PRO A 63 -7.96 8.89 -1.94
N ARG A 64 -7.46 7.67 -2.00
CA ARG A 64 -7.86 6.58 -1.09
C ARG A 64 -7.76 7.11 0.36
N PRO A 65 -8.76 6.87 1.23
CA PRO A 65 -8.71 7.35 2.61
C PRO A 65 -7.44 6.86 3.33
N ILE A 66 -6.77 7.78 4.03
CA ILE A 66 -5.49 7.53 4.72
C ILE A 66 -5.61 6.36 5.70
N HIS A 67 -6.78 6.16 6.33
CA HIS A 67 -7.04 5.07 7.28
C HIS A 67 -6.90 3.65 6.69
N SER A 68 -6.84 3.50 5.37
CA SER A 68 -6.59 2.20 4.71
C SER A 68 -5.11 1.90 4.49
N ARG A 69 -4.23 2.88 4.75
CA ARG A 69 -2.79 2.76 4.60
C ARG A 69 -2.17 2.33 5.92
N ILE A 70 -1.14 1.50 5.80
CA ILE A 70 -0.31 1.08 6.92
C ILE A 70 0.84 2.08 7.04
N GLN A 71 1.04 2.62 8.23
CA GLN A 71 2.24 3.38 8.55
C GLN A 71 3.34 2.41 9.00
N VAL A 72 4.46 2.41 8.29
CA VAL A 72 5.67 1.66 8.63
C VAL A 72 6.69 2.63 9.21
N ASN A 73 7.07 2.41 10.46
CA ASN A 73 8.08 3.21 11.14
C ASN A 73 9.36 2.40 11.29
N GLU A 74 10.46 2.91 10.72
CA GLU A 74 11.80 2.34 10.84
C GLU A 74 12.64 3.25 11.76
N LYS A 75 13.25 2.68 12.79
CA LYS A 75 14.23 3.36 13.65
C LYS A 75 15.63 2.95 13.23
N THR A 76 16.48 3.92 12.95
CA THR A 76 17.91 3.68 12.70
C THR A 76 18.75 4.38 13.76
N GLU A 77 19.78 3.67 14.20
CA GLU A 77 20.85 4.24 15.01
C GLU A 77 22.15 4.19 14.22
N ASP A 78 22.93 5.24 14.35
CA ASP A 78 24.27 5.29 13.77
C ASP A 78 25.23 4.61 14.73
N VAL A 79 25.84 3.51 14.30
CA VAL A 79 26.88 2.82 15.08
C VAL A 79 28.24 3.25 14.53
N PRO A 80 29.22 3.59 15.40
CA PRO A 80 30.58 3.85 14.95
C PRO A 80 31.21 2.55 14.43
N ILE A 81 31.66 2.57 13.19
CA ILE A 81 32.45 1.51 12.57
C ILE A 81 33.83 2.07 12.27
N ALA A 82 34.87 1.29 12.57
CA ALA A 82 36.24 1.65 12.23
C ALA A 82 36.46 1.61 10.72
N CYS A 83 37.12 2.60 10.15
CA CYS A 83 37.54 2.57 8.75
C CYS A 83 38.63 1.50 8.55
N ASP A 84 38.51 0.68 7.50
CA ASP A 84 39.51 -0.34 7.19
C ASP A 84 40.91 0.25 6.94
N ASP A 85 40.97 1.42 6.29
CA ASP A 85 42.23 2.11 5.99
C ASP A 85 42.89 2.76 7.21
N ASN A 86 42.11 3.06 8.26
CA ASN A 86 42.60 3.66 9.49
C ASN A 86 41.64 3.37 10.65
N PRO A 87 41.97 2.41 11.54
CA PRO A 87 41.07 1.99 12.61
C PRO A 87 40.81 3.07 13.67
N ALA A 88 41.60 4.14 13.70
CA ALA A 88 41.35 5.29 14.58
C ALA A 88 40.28 6.26 14.03
N LEU A 89 39.97 6.18 12.74
CA LEU A 89 38.85 6.91 12.14
C LEU A 89 37.57 6.09 12.33
N LEU A 90 36.64 6.64 13.10
CA LEU A 90 35.31 6.08 13.26
C LEU A 90 34.34 6.79 12.30
N MET A 91 33.75 6.04 11.38
CA MET A 91 32.62 6.52 10.57
C MET A 91 31.30 6.08 11.19
N LYS A 92 30.29 6.94 11.12
CA LYS A 92 28.93 6.63 11.57
C LYS A 92 28.16 6.04 10.40
N VAL A 93 27.77 4.76 10.49
CA VAL A 93 26.94 4.11 9.47
C VAL A 93 25.57 3.83 10.08
N PRO A 94 24.46 4.15 9.37
CA PRO A 94 23.13 3.77 9.81
C PRO A 94 23.02 2.24 9.83
N ILE A 95 22.76 1.66 11.01
CA ILE A 95 22.42 0.24 11.12
C ILE A 95 20.91 0.11 11.32
N LYS A 96 20.30 -0.82 10.58
CA LYS A 96 18.90 -1.21 10.78
C LYS A 96 18.84 -2.15 11.99
N TYR A 97 17.96 -1.86 12.95
CA TYR A 97 17.54 -2.91 13.87
C TYR A 97 16.67 -3.89 13.10
N THR A 98 17.19 -5.07 12.79
CA THR A 98 16.31 -6.22 12.54
C THR A 98 15.68 -6.55 13.89
N SER A 99 14.50 -6.02 14.16
CA SER A 99 13.70 -6.56 15.26
C SER A 99 13.40 -8.00 14.85
N ASP A 100 14.10 -8.98 15.45
CA ASP A 100 13.87 -10.43 15.24
C ASP A 100 12.46 -10.89 15.67
N LYS A 101 11.60 -9.96 16.04
CA LYS A 101 10.18 -10.19 16.18
C LYS A 101 9.56 -9.79 14.85
N GLN A 102 9.22 -10.80 14.05
CA GLN A 102 8.25 -10.68 12.97
C GLN A 102 7.19 -9.67 13.41
N GLN A 103 7.24 -8.48 12.82
CA GLN A 103 6.38 -7.37 13.19
C GLN A 103 5.01 -7.75 12.64
N TYR A 104 4.30 -8.61 13.37
CA TYR A 104 2.87 -8.76 13.21
C TYR A 104 2.33 -7.35 13.39
N PHE A 105 1.87 -6.77 12.28
CA PHE A 105 1.12 -5.54 12.32
C PHE A 105 -0.03 -5.78 13.29
N SER A 106 0.07 -5.22 14.49
CA SER A 106 -1.11 -5.08 15.32
C SER A 106 -2.00 -4.13 14.54
N LEU A 107 -3.00 -4.69 13.87
CA LEU A 107 -4.15 -3.91 13.43
C LEU A 107 -4.70 -3.31 14.72
N SER A 108 -4.29 -2.09 15.02
CA SER A 108 -4.89 -1.35 16.12
C SER A 108 -6.35 -1.19 15.73
N ASP A 109 -7.21 -1.97 16.39
CA ASP A 109 -8.66 -1.79 16.36
C ASP A 109 -8.90 -0.32 16.64
N SER A 110 -9.20 0.43 15.59
CA SER A 110 -9.59 1.82 15.71
C SER A 110 -10.95 1.79 16.38
N ASN A 111 -10.95 1.89 17.71
CA ASN A 111 -12.11 2.20 18.52
C ASN A 111 -12.60 3.59 18.13
N LYS A 112 -13.53 3.66 17.17
CA LYS A 112 -14.75 4.50 17.21
C LYS A 112 -15.57 4.37 15.93
#